data_AF-A0A356KUA6-F1
#
_entry.id   AF-A0A356KUA6-F1
#
_cell.length_a   1.000
_cell.length_b   1.000
_cell.length_c   1.000
_cell.angle_alpha   90.00
_cell.angle_beta   90.00
_cell.angle_gamma   90.00
#
_symmetry.space_group_name_H-M   'P 1'
#
loop_
_entity.id
_entity.type
_entity.pdbx_description
1 polymer ?
#
loop_
_entity_poly.entity_id
_entity_poly.type
_entity_poly.pdbx_seq_one_letter_code
_entity_poly.pdbx_strand_id
1 'polypeptide(L)'
;MYRRRRGWLREALGRVSHRLFEGKRSPSALARWETERSSIQLWSRHGFDVPGLIDAPPPPELEGELFSWFEFVPGRPLFWHLVDPEVALSEKLTLARQLGRDSRR
;
A
#
# COMPACT_ATOMS: atom_id res chain seq x y z
N MET A 1 18.98 -27.23 -7.47
CA MET A 1 18.61 -28.06 -6.31
C MET A 1 19.46 -27.65 -5.11
N TYR A 2 18.92 -26.85 -4.18
CA TYR A 2 19.60 -26.47 -2.94
C TYR A 2 18.66 -26.74 -1.74
N ARG A 3 18.87 -27.90 -1.14
CA ARG A 3 18.72 -28.27 0.29
C ARG A 3 17.59 -27.60 1.10
N ARG A 4 16.34 -27.90 0.75
CA ARG A 4 15.13 -27.84 1.59
C ARG A 4 15.28 -28.82 2.78
N ARG A 5 15.76 -28.41 3.97
CA ARG A 5 15.56 -29.22 5.20
C ARG A 5 15.78 -28.54 6.56
N ARG A 6 15.86 -27.20 6.65
CA ARG A 6 16.05 -26.49 7.94
C ARG A 6 15.08 -25.35 8.24
N GLY A 7 14.04 -25.15 7.41
CA GLY A 7 13.09 -24.05 7.57
C GLY A 7 11.78 -24.39 8.27
N TRP A 8 11.31 -25.65 8.21
CA TRP A 8 9.94 -25.99 8.61
C TRP A 8 9.68 -25.79 10.12
N LEU A 9 10.65 -26.12 10.97
CA LEU A 9 10.56 -25.90 12.42
C LEU A 9 10.55 -24.41 12.77
N ARG A 10 11.34 -23.60 12.05
CA ARG A 10 11.44 -22.15 12.27
C ARG A 10 10.18 -21.42 11.75
N GLU A 11 9.61 -21.88 10.64
CA GLU A 11 8.31 -21.44 10.12
C GLU A 11 7.14 -21.88 11.02
N ALA A 12 7.19 -23.08 11.59
CA ALA A 12 6.18 -23.56 12.52
C ALA A 12 6.23 -22.78 13.83
N LEU A 13 7.42 -22.54 14.39
CA LEU A 13 7.62 -21.69 15.57
C LEU A 13 7.20 -20.23 15.30
N GLY A 14 7.47 -19.69 14.10
CA GLY A 14 6.97 -18.37 13.70
C GLY A 14 5.44 -18.30 13.66
N ARG A 15 4.78 -19.33 13.11
CA ARG A 15 3.32 -19.43 13.06
C ARG A 15 2.69 -19.60 14.45
N VAL A 16 3.33 -20.36 15.33
CA VAL A 16 2.86 -20.58 16.71
C VAL A 16 3.11 -19.35 17.58
N SER A 17 4.26 -18.70 17.43
CA SER A 17 4.60 -17.42 18.07
C SER A 17 3.60 -16.32 17.73
N HIS A 18 3.29 -16.13 16.44
CA HIS A 18 2.27 -15.17 16.00
C HIS A 18 0.88 -15.48 16.57
N ARG A 19 0.56 -16.76 16.81
CA ARG A 19 -0.75 -17.19 17.32
C ARG A 19 -0.89 -17.07 18.84
N LEU A 20 0.22 -17.15 19.58
CA LEU A 20 0.24 -17.18 21.05
C LEU A 20 0.64 -15.84 21.68
N PHE A 21 1.50 -15.04 21.04
CA PHE A 21 2.02 -13.79 21.61
C PHE A 21 1.31 -12.53 21.12
N GLU A 22 0.58 -12.60 20.01
CA GLU A 22 -0.24 -11.50 19.52
C GLU A 22 -1.70 -11.95 19.50
N GLY A 23 -2.51 -11.46 20.43
CA GLY A 23 -3.98 -11.52 20.34
C GLY A 23 -4.56 -10.77 19.13
N LYS A 24 -3.75 -10.49 18.11
CA LYS A 24 -4.11 -9.84 16.86
C LYS A 24 -4.13 -10.91 15.77
N ARG A 25 -5.31 -11.49 15.51
CA ARG A 25 -5.54 -12.21 14.27
C ARG A 25 -5.15 -11.27 13.12
N SER A 26 -4.30 -11.73 12.20
CA SER A 26 -4.06 -10.98 10.95
C SER A 26 -5.42 -10.68 10.31
N PRO A 27 -5.70 -9.42 9.92
CA PRO A 27 -6.99 -9.09 9.33
C PRO A 27 -7.22 -9.94 8.08
N SER A 28 -8.46 -10.42 7.89
CA SER A 28 -8.85 -11.16 6.69
C SER A 28 -8.62 -10.31 5.43
N ALA A 29 -8.56 -10.95 4.25
CA ALA A 29 -8.46 -10.22 3.00
C ALA A 29 -9.60 -9.19 2.84
N LEU A 30 -10.82 -9.58 3.22
CA LEU A 30 -11.98 -8.69 3.27
C LEU A 30 -11.76 -7.51 4.21
N ALA A 31 -11.32 -7.74 5.45
CA ALA A 31 -11.09 -6.66 6.41
C ALA A 31 -10.00 -5.69 5.94
N ARG A 32 -8.95 -6.19 5.27
CA ARG A 32 -7.90 -5.34 4.66
C ARG A 32 -8.48 -4.49 3.54
N TRP A 33 -9.27 -5.09 2.66
CA TRP A 33 -9.93 -4.41 1.55
C TRP A 33 -10.91 -3.32 2.04
N GLU A 34 -11.74 -3.63 3.04
CA GLU A 34 -12.65 -2.67 3.67
C GLU A 34 -11.89 -1.52 4.33
N THR A 35 -10.79 -1.83 5.03
CA THR A 35 -9.95 -0.83 5.70
C THR A 35 -9.32 0.13 4.69
N GLU A 36 -8.78 -0.40 3.58
CA GLU A 36 -8.15 0.39 2.53
C GLU A 36 -9.17 1.35 1.88
N ARG A 37 -10.34 0.84 1.48
CA ARG A 37 -11.43 1.66 0.94
C ARG A 37 -11.88 2.74 1.92
N SER A 38 -12.11 2.37 3.18
CA SER A 38 -12.57 3.30 4.21
C SER A 38 -11.55 4.39 4.50
N SER A 39 -10.25 4.05 4.52
CA SER A 39 -9.17 5.01 4.72
C SER A 39 -9.08 6.03 3.60
N ILE A 40 -9.16 5.59 2.34
CA ILE A 40 -9.15 6.48 1.18
C ILE A 40 -10.37 7.42 1.19
N GLN A 41 -11.57 6.89 1.46
CA GLN A 41 -12.78 7.72 1.60
C GLN A 41 -12.65 8.75 2.72
N LEU A 42 -12.10 8.34 3.87
CA LEU A 42 -11.88 9.23 5.01
C LEU A 42 -10.92 10.36 4.63
N TRP A 43 -9.77 10.03 4.06
CA TRP A 43 -8.77 11.01 3.64
C TRP A 43 -9.32 11.98 2.60
N SER A 44 -10.03 11.47 1.58
CA SER A 44 -10.68 12.31 0.57
C SER A 44 -11.68 13.31 1.19
N ARG A 45 -12.51 12.86 2.15
CA ARG A 45 -13.46 13.75 2.87
C ARG A 45 -12.78 14.82 3.71
N HIS A 46 -11.55 14.58 4.15
CA HIS A 46 -10.76 15.54 4.91
C HIS A 46 -9.85 16.42 4.03
N GLY A 47 -9.98 16.34 2.71
CA GLY A 47 -9.24 17.20 1.78
C GLY A 47 -7.79 16.77 1.53
N PHE A 48 -7.42 15.55 1.92
CA PHE A 48 -6.14 14.98 1.51
C PHE A 48 -6.16 14.69 0.01
N ASP A 49 -5.03 14.93 -0.64
CA ASP A 49 -4.82 14.62 -2.05
C ASP A 49 -4.57 13.11 -2.23
N VAL A 50 -5.67 12.36 -2.44
CA VAL A 50 -5.68 10.90 -2.61
C VAL A 50 -6.51 10.53 -3.82
N PRO A 51 -6.19 9.43 -4.53
CA PRO A 51 -7.00 8.99 -5.66
C PRO A 51 -8.46 8.75 -5.26
N GLY A 52 -9.40 9.22 -6.08
CA GLY A 52 -10.82 8.95 -5.89
C GLY A 52 -11.14 7.45 -6.00
N LEU A 53 -12.11 6.97 -5.23
CA LEU A 53 -12.69 5.64 -5.41
C LEU A 53 -13.83 5.70 -6.43
N ILE A 54 -13.79 4.81 -7.41
CA ILE A 54 -14.80 4.71 -8.47
C ILE A 54 -15.74 3.55 -8.13
N ASP A 55 -17.04 3.81 -8.20
CA ASP A 55 -18.08 2.78 -8.05
C ASP A 55 -18.45 2.23 -9.43
N ALA A 56 -17.80 1.12 -9.80
CA ALA A 56 -18.01 0.44 -11.07
C ALA A 56 -17.97 -1.08 -10.86
N PRO A 57 -18.71 -1.86 -11.66
CA PRO A 57 -18.71 -3.32 -11.54
C PRO A 57 -17.31 -3.90 -11.81
N PRO A 58 -17.01 -5.11 -11.29
CA PRO A 58 -15.77 -5.80 -11.63
C PRO A 58 -15.72 -6.09 -13.13
N PRO A 59 -14.51 -6.18 -13.71
CA PRO A 59 -14.37 -6.84 -14.99
C PRO A 59 -14.72 -8.34 -14.83
N PRO A 60 -15.29 -9.01 -15.83
CA PRO A 60 -15.75 -10.40 -15.72
C PRO A 60 -14.69 -11.38 -15.20
N GLU A 61 -13.42 -11.12 -15.51
CA GLU A 61 -12.28 -11.96 -15.10
C GLU A 61 -11.99 -11.92 -13.59
N LEU A 62 -12.56 -10.95 -12.86
CA LEU A 62 -12.39 -10.75 -11.42
C LEU A 62 -13.71 -10.94 -10.64
N GLU A 63 -14.73 -11.53 -11.27
CA GLU A 63 -16.00 -11.77 -10.60
C GLU A 63 -15.83 -12.72 -9.41
N GLY A 64 -16.30 -12.29 -8.24
CA GLY A 64 -16.14 -13.03 -6.97
C GLY A 64 -14.85 -12.74 -6.21
N GLU A 65 -13.92 -11.97 -6.78
CA GLU A 65 -12.69 -11.53 -6.11
C GLU A 65 -12.86 -10.15 -5.44
N LEU A 66 -11.96 -9.83 -4.49
CA LEU A 66 -11.92 -8.50 -3.87
C LEU A 66 -11.11 -7.54 -4.75
N PHE A 67 -11.75 -6.49 -5.26
CA PHE A 67 -11.13 -5.46 -6.10
C PHE A 67 -11.66 -4.06 -5.78
N SER A 68 -10.93 -3.00 -6.16
CA SER A 68 -11.40 -1.62 -6.08
C SER A 68 -10.93 -0.85 -7.31
N TRP A 69 -11.79 0.00 -7.85
CA TRP A 69 -11.43 0.95 -8.88
C TRP A 69 -10.97 2.26 -8.24
N PHE A 70 -9.84 2.77 -8.71
CA PHE A 70 -9.29 4.05 -8.30
C PHE A 70 -9.14 4.96 -9.50
N GLU A 71 -9.28 6.26 -9.26
CA GLU A 71 -8.89 7.30 -10.19
C GLU A 71 -7.43 7.13 -10.60
N PHE A 72 -7.17 7.25 -11.91
CA PHE A 72 -5.81 7.27 -12.42
C PHE A 72 -5.22 8.67 -12.23
N VAL A 73 -4.19 8.77 -11.38
CA VAL A 73 -3.44 10.01 -11.17
C VAL A 73 -2.17 9.98 -12.02
N PRO A 74 -2.07 10.78 -13.10
CA PRO A 74 -0.88 10.82 -13.93
C PRO A 74 0.27 11.46 -13.15
N GLY A 75 1.43 10.81 -13.17
CA GLY A 75 2.63 11.35 -12.54
C GLY A 75 3.66 10.29 -12.25
N ARG A 76 4.88 10.74 -11.91
CA ARG A 76 5.96 9.86 -11.49
C ARG A 76 6.07 9.93 -9.96
N PRO A 77 6.04 8.79 -9.24
CA PRO A 77 6.27 8.78 -7.80
C PRO A 77 7.60 9.48 -7.44
N LEU A 78 7.59 10.27 -6.36
CA LEU A 78 8.78 11.00 -5.87
C LEU A 78 10.00 10.07 -5.73
N PHE A 79 9.78 8.84 -5.25
CA PHE A 79 10.81 7.82 -5.12
C PHE A 79 11.67 7.69 -6.38
N TRP A 80 11.05 7.68 -7.57
CA TRP A 80 11.79 7.51 -8.81
C TRP A 80 12.69 8.69 -9.14
N HIS A 81 12.28 9.91 -8.81
CA HIS A 81 13.16 11.09 -8.94
C HIS A 81 14.33 11.02 -7.96
N LEU A 82 14.11 10.50 -6.75
CA LEU A 82 15.16 10.43 -5.72
C LEU A 82 16.26 9.44 -6.07
N VAL A 83 15.91 8.30 -6.66
CA VAL A 83 16.88 7.24 -7.03
C VAL A 83 17.55 7.47 -8.38
N ASP A 84 17.02 8.34 -9.22
CA ASP A 84 17.56 8.62 -10.55
C ASP A 84 18.90 9.38 -10.46
N PRO A 85 20.03 8.81 -10.91
CA PRO A 85 21.33 9.46 -10.80
C PRO A 85 21.46 10.67 -11.74
N GLU A 86 20.65 10.75 -12.80
CA GLU A 86 20.68 11.85 -13.78
C GLU A 86 19.95 13.10 -13.25
N VAL A 87 19.11 12.96 -12.23
CA VAL A 87 18.40 14.08 -11.60
C VAL A 87 19.34 14.80 -10.63
N ALA A 88 19.47 16.11 -10.79
CA ALA A 88 20.31 16.92 -9.91
C ALA A 88 19.83 16.89 -8.45
N LEU A 89 20.75 16.88 -7.49
CA LEU A 89 20.43 16.87 -6.06
C LEU A 89 19.55 18.07 -5.65
N SER A 90 19.77 19.25 -6.24
CA SER A 90 18.97 20.46 -5.99
C SER A 90 17.51 20.27 -6.37
N GLU A 91 17.23 19.57 -7.46
CA GLU A 91 15.87 19.24 -7.91
C GLU A 91 15.21 18.25 -6.96
N LYS A 92 15.92 17.18 -6.57
CA LYS A 92 15.45 16.21 -5.56
C LYS A 92 15.03 16.88 -4.25
N LEU A 93 15.87 17.79 -3.75
CA LEU A 93 15.59 18.56 -2.53
C LEU A 93 14.39 19.49 -2.69
N THR A 94 14.21 20.06 -3.88
CA THR A 94 13.07 20.94 -4.17
C THR A 94 11.76 20.13 -4.13
N LEU A 95 11.71 18.99 -4.80
CA LEU A 95 10.55 18.11 -4.80
C LEU A 95 10.21 17.57 -3.40
N ALA A 96 11.21 17.13 -2.63
CA ALA A 96 11.01 16.67 -1.26
C ALA A 96 10.47 17.77 -0.34
N ARG A 97 10.98 19.00 -0.47
CA ARG A 97 10.46 20.16 0.29
C ARG A 97 9.05 20.55 -0.13
N GLN A 98 8.71 20.42 -1.41
CA GLN A 98 7.38 20.68 -1.90
C GLN A 98 6.38 19.68 -1.29
N LEU A 99 6.67 18.38 -1.37
CA LEU A 99 5.85 17.35 -0.71
C LEU A 99 5.67 17.64 0.79
N GLY A 100 6.75 18.00 1.49
CA GLY A 100 6.69 18.34 2.90
C GLY A 100 5.87 19.60 3.24
N ARG A 101 5.66 20.53 2.30
CA ARG A 101 4.74 21.66 2.46
C ARG A 101 3.31 21.25 2.20
N ASP A 102 3.10 20.44 1.17
CA ASP A 102 1.77 20.01 0.73
C ASP A 102 1.13 19.08 1.78
N SER A 103 1.92 18.23 2.46
CA SER A 103 1.43 17.36 3.54
C SER A 103 1.13 18.06 4.88
N ARG A 104 1.34 19.37 5.01
CA ARG A 104 1.04 20.15 6.25
C ARG A 104 -0.27 20.93 6.20
N ARG A 105 -0.93 20.94 5.05
CA ARG A 105 -2.25 21.57 4.86
C ARG A 105 -3.34 20.58 5.23
#